data_AF-A0A0A2XGX0-F1
#
_entry.id   AF-A0A0A2XGX0-F1
#
_cell.length_a   1.000
_cell.length_b   1.000
_cell.length_c   1.000
_cell.angle_alpha   90.00
_cell.angle_beta   90.00
_cell.angle_gamma   90.00
#
_symmetry.space_group_name_H-M   'P 1'
#
loop_
_entity.id
_entity.type
_entity.pdbx_description
1 polymer ?
#
loop_
_entity_poly.entity_id
_entity_poly.type
_entity_poly.pdbx_seq_one_letter_code
_entity_poly.pdbx_strand_id
1 'polypeptide(L)'
;MKKFIKYAANTAFNGYSVAIYQSNPNLYTLQIEKDGTKVRNTKAVEMTPEEYEALPSDPANSLVRLNAAMLACDFHLLSNN
;
A
#
# COMPACT_ATOMS: atom_id res chain seq x y z
N MET A 1 6.47 11.44 14.19
CA MET A 1 5.03 11.37 13.83
C MET A 1 4.94 10.87 12.39
N LYS A 2 4.10 9.86 12.10
CA LYS A 2 3.95 9.31 10.74
C LYS A 2 3.19 10.32 9.87
N LYS A 3 3.79 10.77 8.76
CA LYS A 3 3.19 11.71 7.81
C LYS A 3 2.71 10.96 6.57
N PHE A 4 1.48 11.18 6.14
CA PHE A 4 1.01 10.65 4.86
C PHE A 4 1.82 11.25 3.69
N ILE A 5 2.22 10.40 2.74
CA ILE A 5 3.01 10.80 1.58
C ILE A 5 2.22 10.62 0.29
N LYS A 6 1.74 9.39 0.01
CA LYS A 6 1.05 9.04 -1.23
C LYS A 6 0.26 7.73 -1.05
N TYR A 7 -0.59 7.43 -2.02
CA TYR A 7 -1.11 6.08 -2.21
C TYR A 7 -0.21 5.28 -3.15
N ALA A 8 -0.23 3.96 -3.04
CA ALA A 8 0.54 3.08 -3.91
C ALA A 8 0.08 3.13 -5.38
N ALA A 9 -1.18 3.48 -5.62
CA ALA A 9 -1.73 3.68 -6.95
C ALA A 9 -2.67 4.89 -6.99
N ASN A 10 -2.85 5.46 -8.18
CA ASN A 10 -3.79 6.55 -8.43
C ASN A 10 -5.25 6.07 -8.47
N THR A 11 -5.50 4.78 -8.25
CA THR A 11 -6.81 4.14 -8.28
C THR A 11 -6.90 3.15 -7.12
N ALA A 12 -8.08 3.11 -6.50
CA ALA A 12 -8.46 2.06 -5.56
C ALA A 12 -9.18 0.93 -6.31
N PHE A 13 -9.05 -0.31 -5.83
CA PHE A 13 -9.76 -1.47 -6.40
C PHE A 13 -10.80 -1.98 -5.39
N ASN A 14 -12.07 -2.01 -5.77
CA ASN A 14 -13.19 -2.34 -4.88
C ASN A 14 -13.18 -1.52 -3.57
N GLY A 15 -12.79 -0.25 -3.65
CA GLY A 15 -12.64 0.66 -2.51
C GLY A 15 -11.34 0.47 -1.72
N TYR A 16 -10.54 -0.56 -2.00
CA TYR A 16 -9.27 -0.79 -1.31
C TYR A 16 -8.09 -0.02 -1.92
N SER A 17 -7.28 0.57 -1.07
CA SER A 17 -6.04 1.27 -1.40
C SER A 17 -4.92 0.90 -0.41
N VAL A 18 -3.68 1.28 -0.74
CA VAL A 18 -2.54 1.20 0.18
C VAL A 18 -2.01 2.61 0.40
N ALA A 19 -2.17 3.13 1.62
CA ALA A 19 -1.63 4.42 2.04
C ALA A 19 -0.18 4.27 2.51
N ILE A 20 0.69 5.19 2.10
CA ILE A 20 2.11 5.21 2.46
C ILE A 20 2.35 6.39 3.38
N TYR A 21 2.83 6.08 4.58
CA TYR A 21 3.27 7.05 5.56
C TYR A 21 4.77 7.00 5.71
N GLN A 22 5.39 8.11 6.10
CA GLN A 22 6.81 8.19 6.37
C GLN A 22 7.04 8.76 7.78
N SER A 23 7.83 8.06 8.59
CA SER A 23 8.21 8.51 9.94
C SER A 23 9.54 9.27 9.93
N ASN A 24 10.45 8.85 9.05
CA ASN A 24 11.77 9.41 8.82
C ASN A 24 12.17 9.11 7.35
N PRO A 25 13.22 9.74 6.81
CA PRO A 25 13.61 9.58 5.40
C PRO A 25 13.76 8.13 4.93
N ASN A 26 14.13 7.20 5.83
CA ASN A 26 14.52 5.84 5.50
C ASN A 26 13.43 4.80 5.82
N LEU A 27 12.23 5.22 6.22
CA LEU A 27 11.19 4.30 6.69
C LEU A 27 9.80 4.69 6.19
N TYR A 28 9.28 3.87 5.29
CA TYR A 28 7.88 3.86 4.89
C TYR A 28 7.08 2.89 5.76
N THR A 29 5.81 3.24 5.97
CA THR A 29 4.79 2.38 6.55
C THR A 29 3.64 2.29 5.55
N LEU A 30 3.38 1.10 5.03
CA LEU A 30 2.23 0.82 4.18
C LEU A 30 1.05 0.38 5.05
N GLN A 31 -0.14 0.87 4.74
CA GLN A 31 -1.38 0.57 5.45
C GLN A 31 -2.50 0.31 4.44
N ILE A 32 -3.22 -0.80 4.63
CA ILE A 32 -4.44 -1.08 3.86
C ILE A 32 -5.57 -0.16 4.33
N GLU A 33 -6.23 0.48 3.36
CA GLU A 33 -7.43 1.28 3.60
C GLU A 33 -8.57 0.79 2.71
N LYS A 34 -9.80 0.94 3.19
CA LYS A 34 -11.02 0.77 2.43
C LYS A 34 -11.81 2.07 2.54
N ASP A 35 -12.16 2.65 1.39
CA ASP A 35 -12.90 3.92 1.30
C ASP A 35 -12.25 5.05 2.13
N GLY A 36 -10.91 5.10 2.11
CA GLY A 36 -10.09 6.08 2.85
C GLY A 36 -9.98 5.85 4.36
N THR A 37 -10.46 4.71 4.86
CA THR A 37 -10.37 4.34 6.28
C THR A 37 -9.50 3.10 6.46
N LYS A 38 -8.63 3.10 7.47
CA LYS A 38 -7.83 1.93 7.85
C LYS A 38 -8.70 0.68 8.01
N VAL A 39 -8.34 -0.39 7.32
CA VAL A 39 -9.00 -1.69 7.49
C VAL A 39 -8.60 -2.28 8.84
N ARG A 40 -9.58 -2.73 9.62
CA ARG A 40 -9.31 -3.41 10.90
C ARG A 40 -8.66 -4.77 10.63
N ASN A 41 -7.77 -5.20 11.51
CA ASN A 41 -7.06 -6.48 11.44
C ASN A 41 -6.09 -6.66 10.25
N THR A 42 -5.83 -5.64 9.44
CA THR A 42 -4.70 -5.66 8.50
C THR A 42 -3.43 -5.16 9.17
N LYS A 43 -2.30 -5.85 8.93
CA LYS A 43 -0.99 -5.39 9.41
C LYS A 43 -0.52 -4.23 8.54
N ALA A 44 0.05 -3.22 9.19
CA ALA A 44 0.88 -2.26 8.49
C ALA A 44 2.27 -2.88 8.34
N VAL A 45 2.89 -2.74 7.18
CA VAL A 45 4.26 -3.20 6.94
C VAL A 45 5.19 -2.00 6.89
N GLU A 46 6.37 -2.15 7.48
CA GLU A 46 7.43 -1.16 7.40
C GLU A 46 8.50 -1.65 6.42
N MET A 47 8.96 -0.75 5.55
CA MET A 47 9.99 -1.03 4.54
C MET A 47 10.74 0.25 4.20
N THR A 48 11.93 0.15 3.62
CA THR A 48 12.65 1.33 3.13
C THR A 48 11.99 1.90 1.88
N PRO A 49 12.22 3.17 1.54
CA PRO A 49 11.79 3.73 0.25
C PRO A 49 12.35 2.94 -0.94
N GLU A 50 13.59 2.47 -0.88
CA GLU A 50 14.18 1.67 -1.96
C GLU A 50 13.46 0.32 -2.13
N GLU A 51 13.17 -0.38 -1.03
CA GLU A 51 12.38 -1.62 -1.05
C GLU A 51 10.98 -1.38 -1.61
N TYR A 52 10.35 -0.26 -1.23
CA TYR A 52 9.05 0.11 -1.76
C TYR A 52 9.08 0.35 -3.27
N GLU A 53 10.03 1.16 -3.76
CA GLU A 53 10.12 1.48 -5.19
C GLU A 53 10.49 0.24 -6.04
N ALA A 54 11.19 -0.73 -5.45
CA ALA A 54 11.49 -2.02 -6.07
C ALA A 54 10.29 -2.97 -6.21
N LEU A 55 9.14 -2.71 -5.55
CA LEU A 55 7.94 -3.52 -5.77
C LEU A 55 7.52 -3.48 -7.26
N PRO A 56 6.88 -4.54 -7.78
CA PRO A 56 6.36 -4.55 -9.14
C PRO A 56 5.51 -3.32 -9.47
N SER A 57 5.75 -2.71 -10.63
CA SER A 57 4.90 -1.63 -11.17
C SER A 57 4.93 -1.60 -12.68
N ASP A 58 3.87 -1.04 -13.25
CA ASP A 58 3.73 -0.77 -14.67
C ASP A 58 3.24 0.68 -14.84
N PRO A 59 3.97 1.55 -15.57
CA PRO A 59 3.53 2.92 -15.85
C PRO A 59 2.16 3.02 -16.54
N ALA A 60 1.77 2.01 -17.34
CA ALA A 60 0.48 1.96 -18.00
C ALA A 60 -0.61 1.31 -17.13
N ASN A 61 -0.23 0.62 -16.05
CA ASN A 61 -1.15 -0.11 -15.19
C ASN A 61 -0.81 0.04 -13.69
N SER A 62 -1.41 1.06 -13.06
CA SER A 62 -1.21 1.33 -11.62
C SER A 62 -1.70 0.20 -10.69
N LEU A 63 -2.57 -0.71 -11.16
CA LEU A 63 -3.02 -1.85 -10.36
C LEU A 63 -1.90 -2.84 -10.05
N VAL A 64 -0.84 -2.89 -10.88
CA VAL A 64 0.33 -3.74 -10.60
C VAL A 64 1.01 -3.32 -9.31
N ARG A 65 1.24 -2.00 -9.12
CA ARG A 65 1.81 -1.45 -7.88
C ARG A 65 0.87 -1.63 -6.71
N LEU A 66 -0.44 -1.41 -6.93
CA LEU A 66 -1.45 -1.62 -5.88
C LEU A 66 -1.41 -3.06 -5.35
N ASN A 67 -1.48 -4.04 -6.24
CA ASN A 67 -1.48 -5.45 -5.87
C ASN A 67 -0.18 -5.85 -5.16
N ALA A 68 0.97 -5.40 -5.66
CA ALA A 68 2.25 -5.67 -5.01
C ALA A 68 2.33 -5.09 -3.59
N ALA A 69 1.87 -3.85 -3.39
CA ALA A 69 1.85 -3.22 -2.08
C ALA A 69 0.85 -3.89 -1.12
N MET A 70 -0.28 -4.38 -1.63
CA MET A 70 -1.24 -5.17 -0.83
C MET A 70 -0.65 -6.51 -0.40
N LEU A 71 0.00 -7.22 -1.31
CA LEU A 71 0.69 -8.48 -0.99
C LEU A 71 1.80 -8.29 0.04
N ALA A 72 2.54 -7.16 -0.02
CA ALA A 72 3.52 -6.82 1.00
C ALA A 72 2.90 -6.61 2.41
N CYS A 73 1.59 -6.31 2.47
CA CYS A 73 0.83 -6.21 3.72
C CYS A 73 0.12 -7.53 4.09
N ASP A 74 0.46 -8.66 3.47
CA ASP A 74 -0.27 -9.93 3.56
C ASP A 74 -1.77 -9.80 3.23
N PHE A 75 -2.14 -8.86 2.34
CA PHE A 75 -3.51 -8.62 1.93
C PHE A 75 -3.74 -9.12 0.50
N HIS A 76 -4.60 -10.14 0.35
CA HIS A 76 -4.97 -10.67 -0.95
C HIS A 76 -6.32 -10.09 -1.38
N LEU A 77 -6.33 -9.41 -2.53
CA LEU A 77 -7.55 -8.86 -3.15
C LEU A 77 -8.62 -9.93 -3.46
N LEU A 78 -8.20 -11.19 -3.58
CA LEU A 78 -9.04 -12.32 -4.02
C LEU A 78 -9.28 -13.38 -2.93
N SER A 79 -8.87 -13.16 -1.68
CA SER A 79 -9.18 -14.11 -0.61
C SER A 79 -10.62 -13.94 -0.10
N ASN A 80 -11.51 -14.73 -0.72
CA ASN A 80 -12.78 -15.28 -0.24
C ASN A 80 -13.99 -14.33 -0.09
N ASN A 81 -14.91 -14.44 -1.06
CA ASN A 81 -16.27 -14.89 -0.72
C ASN A 81 -16.23 -16.41 -0.52
#